data_AF-X1IAU5-F1
#
_entry.id   AF-X1IAU5-F1
#
_cell.length_a   1.000
_cell.length_b   1.000
_cell.length_c   1.000
_cell.angle_alpha   90.00
_cell.angle_beta   90.00
_cell.angle_gamma   90.00
#
_symmetry.space_group_name_H-M   'P 1'
#
loop_
_entity.id
_entity.type
_entity.pdbx_description
1 polymer ?
#
loop_
_entity_poly.entity_id
_entity_poly.type
_entity_poly.pdbx_seq_one_letter_code
_entity_poly.pdbx_strand_id
1 'polypeptide(L)'
;MNRDTGRKLNWRIADEMGLPWWQSWYVRGFENTLMDCVAEEDFYIELLDRMSRLTLDIIEECAGIPADAIMMGDDWGNQRGVFIGP
;
A
#
# COMPACT_ATOMS: atom_id res chain seq x y z
N MET A 1 -12.14 -29.01 33.84
CA MET A 1 -11.80 -27.60 34.14
C MET A 1 -11.92 -26.84 32.83
N ASN A 2 -12.99 -26.04 32.73
CA ASN A 2 -13.48 -25.29 31.56
C ASN A 2 -12.46 -24.14 31.27
N ARG A 3 -12.13 -23.69 30.04
CA ARG A 3 -12.98 -23.34 28.89
C ARG A 3 -12.17 -23.35 27.60
N ASP A 4 -12.64 -24.12 26.64
CA ASP A 4 -12.51 -23.79 25.22
C ASP A 4 -13.19 -22.42 25.05
N THR A 5 -12.40 -21.35 24.91
CA THR A 5 -12.95 -20.02 24.65
C THR A 5 -13.38 -19.97 23.20
N GLY A 6 -14.53 -20.61 22.91
CA GLY A 6 -15.17 -20.66 21.59
C GLY A 6 -15.66 -19.30 21.08
N ARG A 7 -14.82 -18.26 21.15
CA ARG A 7 -15.09 -16.94 20.60
C ARG A 7 -14.58 -16.94 19.17
N LYS A 8 -15.47 -17.21 18.21
CA LYS A 8 -15.18 -16.90 16.80
C LYS A 8 -14.83 -15.42 16.71
N LEU A 9 -13.61 -15.13 16.26
CA LEU A 9 -13.21 -13.76 15.95
C LEU A 9 -13.85 -13.40 14.62
N ASN A 10 -14.77 -12.44 14.63
CA ASN A 10 -15.42 -11.90 13.44
C ASN A 10 -14.72 -10.60 13.06
N TRP A 11 -13.49 -10.68 12.57
CA TRP A 11 -12.76 -9.50 12.08
C TRP A 11 -13.38 -9.00 10.78
N ARG A 12 -13.58 -7.69 10.69
CA ARG A 12 -13.96 -6.98 9.46
C ARG A 12 -12.74 -6.24 8.96
N ILE A 13 -12.26 -6.63 7.79
CA ILE A 13 -11.10 -5.99 7.15
C ILE A 13 -11.63 -5.15 6.00
N ALA A 14 -11.32 -3.86 6.02
CA ALA A 14 -11.43 -3.02 4.83
C ALA A 14 -10.18 -3.27 3.98
N ASP A 15 -10.38 -3.62 2.71
CA ASP A 15 -9.28 -3.74 1.76
C ASP A 15 -9.10 -2.39 1.08
N GLU A 16 -7.91 -1.81 1.21
CA GLU A 16 -7.57 -0.53 0.59
C GLU A 16 -6.48 -0.72 -0.47
N MET A 17 -6.68 -0.01 -1.58
CA MET A 17 -6.02 -0.29 -2.84
C MET A 17 -4.67 0.43 -2.92
N GLY A 18 -3.60 -0.36 -2.80
CA GLY A 18 -2.23 -0.04 -3.22
C GLY A 18 -1.51 1.07 -2.45
N LEU A 19 -0.38 0.72 -1.86
CA LEU A 19 0.58 1.68 -1.30
C LEU A 19 1.21 2.58 -2.38
N PRO A 20 1.90 3.67 -2.01
CA PRO A 20 2.35 4.70 -2.97
C PRO A 20 3.15 4.20 -4.17
N TRP A 21 3.90 3.10 -4.04
CA TRP A 21 4.62 2.47 -5.15
C TRP A 21 3.66 1.80 -6.15
N TRP A 22 2.66 1.07 -5.65
CA TRP A 22 1.55 0.58 -6.47
C TRP A 22 0.72 1.71 -7.10
N GLN A 23 0.72 2.91 -6.54
CA GLN A 23 0.02 4.03 -7.17
C GLN A 23 0.87 4.71 -8.24
N SER A 24 2.19 4.81 -8.03
CA SER A 24 3.11 5.43 -8.98
C SER A 24 3.20 4.64 -10.29
N TRP A 25 3.27 3.30 -10.25
CA TRP A 25 3.28 2.48 -11.48
C TRP A 25 1.94 2.51 -12.24
N TYR A 26 0.83 2.86 -11.59
CA TYR A 26 -0.48 2.96 -12.24
C TYR A 26 -0.54 4.23 -13.09
N VAL A 27 0.09 5.32 -12.64
CA VAL A 27 0.11 6.59 -13.35
C VAL A 27 1.30 6.74 -14.30
N ARG A 28 2.43 6.11 -14.02
CA ARG A 28 3.64 6.17 -14.85
C ARG A 28 3.77 5.01 -15.83
N GLY A 29 3.19 3.86 -15.51
CA GLY A 29 3.57 2.57 -16.08
C GLY A 29 4.79 1.99 -15.35
N PHE A 30 4.89 0.65 -15.32
CA PHE A 30 5.90 -0.04 -14.51
C PHE A 30 7.33 0.27 -14.94
N GLU A 31 7.63 0.20 -16.23
CA GLU A 31 8.97 0.46 -16.76
C GLU A 31 9.41 1.90 -16.51
N ASN A 32 8.51 2.86 -16.72
CA ASN A 32 8.80 4.27 -16.44
C ASN A 32 9.03 4.51 -14.95
N THR A 33 8.27 3.84 -14.08
CA THR A 33 8.45 3.92 -12.62
C THR A 33 9.85 3.47 -12.23
N LEU A 34 10.29 2.32 -12.75
CA LEU A 34 11.65 1.82 -12.49
C LEU A 34 12.73 2.75 -13.06
N MET A 35 12.49 3.35 -14.23
CA MET A 35 13.42 4.33 -14.82
C MET A 35 13.47 5.63 -14.00
N ASP A 36 12.34 6.15 -13.54
CA ASP A 36 12.25 7.39 -12.77
C ASP A 36 13.02 7.26 -11.44
N CYS A 37 13.04 6.07 -10.83
CA CYS A 37 13.81 5.79 -9.60
C CYS A 37 15.32 6.03 -9.74
N VAL A 38 15.86 5.93 -10.97
CA VAL A 38 17.30 6.03 -11.23
C VAL A 38 17.65 7.29 -12.03
N ALA A 39 16.78 7.68 -12.96
CA ALA A 39 17.03 8.79 -13.88
C ALA A 39 16.48 10.13 -13.38
N GLU A 40 15.42 10.12 -12.57
CA GLU A 40 14.64 11.31 -12.21
C GLU A 40 14.23 11.27 -10.71
N GLU A 41 15.20 11.06 -9.82
CA GLU A 41 14.97 10.80 -8.39
C GLU A 41 14.13 11.89 -7.69
N ASP A 42 14.46 13.18 -7.90
CA ASP A 42 13.72 14.29 -7.28
C ASP A 42 12.24 14.31 -7.69
N PHE A 43 11.97 14.07 -8.98
CA PHE A 43 10.61 13.95 -9.49
C PHE A 43 9.91 12.75 -8.88
N TYR A 44 10.60 11.62 -8.78
CA TYR A 44 10.02 10.39 -8.26
C TYR A 44 9.67 10.49 -6.76
N ILE A 45 10.53 11.15 -5.98
CA ILE A 45 10.27 11.48 -4.57
C ILE A 45 9.02 12.37 -4.46
N GLU A 46 8.93 13.43 -5.27
CA GLU A 46 7.74 14.31 -5.26
C GLU A 46 6.46 13.53 -5.63
N LEU A 47 6.54 12.62 -6.61
CA LEU A 47 5.43 11.78 -7.01
C LEU A 47 4.96 10.89 -5.84
N LEU A 48 5.89 10.19 -5.18
CA LEU A 48 5.57 9.33 -4.03
C LEU A 48 4.99 10.12 -2.86
N ASP A 49 5.45 11.36 -2.62
CA ASP A 49 4.88 12.26 -1.61
C ASP A 49 3.43 12.59 -1.91
N ARG A 50 3.09 12.86 -3.18
CA ARG A 50 1.70 13.12 -3.60
C ARG A 50 0.82 11.88 -3.47
N MET A 51 1.32 10.71 -3.84
CA MET A 51 0.61 9.43 -3.66
C MET A 51 0.39 9.13 -2.18
N SER A 52 1.39 9.36 -1.34
CA SER A 52 1.27 9.19 0.11
C SER A 52 0.18 10.07 0.72
N ARG A 53 0.07 11.34 0.29
CA ARG A 53 -1.03 12.22 0.72
C ARG A 53 -2.38 11.68 0.29
N LEU A 54 -2.51 11.23 -0.96
CA LEU A 54 -3.74 10.60 -1.44
C LEU A 54 -4.11 9.35 -0.61
N THR A 55 -3.14 8.49 -0.29
CA THR A 55 -3.36 7.32 0.57
C THR A 55 -3.87 7.73 1.96
N LEU A 56 -3.32 8.80 2.55
CA LEU A 56 -3.77 9.31 3.84
C LEU A 56 -5.20 9.85 3.78
N ASP A 57 -5.54 10.63 2.75
CA ASP A 57 -6.90 11.15 2.55
C ASP A 57 -7.92 9.99 2.44
N ILE A 58 -7.56 8.92 1.73
CA ILE A 58 -8.39 7.72 1.63
C ILE A 58 -8.55 7.02 2.99
N ILE A 59 -7.46 6.86 3.75
CA ILE A 59 -7.51 6.28 5.09
C ILE A 59 -8.43 7.10 6.02
N GLU A 60 -8.41 8.43 5.90
CA GLU A 60 -9.30 9.31 6.65
C GLU A 60 -10.78 9.07 6.29
N GLU A 61 -11.11 8.91 5.01
CA GLU A 61 -12.46 8.56 4.56
C GLU A 61 -12.89 7.16 5.05
N CYS A 62 -11.94 6.21 5.16
CA CYS A 62 -12.21 4.88 5.71
C CYS A 62 -12.55 4.90 7.21
N ALA A 63 -12.25 5.98 7.95
CA ALA A 63 -12.47 6.04 9.40
C ALA A 63 -13.95 5.83 9.80
N GLY A 64 -14.89 6.08 8.89
CA GLY A 64 -16.32 5.83 9.11
C GLY A 64 -16.78 4.38 8.86
N ILE A 65 -15.91 3.53 8.30
CA ILE A 65 -16.24 2.14 7.97
C ILE A 65 -16.12 1.30 9.25
N PRO A 66 -17.09 0.43 9.57
CA PRO A 66 -17.03 -0.44 10.75
C PRO A 66 -16.10 -1.64 10.52
N ALA A 67 -14.86 -1.36 10.15
CA ALA A 67 -13.75 -2.29 10.00
C ALA A 67 -12.86 -2.26 11.25
N ASP A 68 -12.30 -3.41 11.59
CA ASP A 68 -11.35 -3.58 12.69
C ASP A 68 -9.90 -3.32 12.23
N ALA A 69 -9.63 -3.41 10.93
CA ALA A 69 -8.34 -3.15 10.32
C ALA A 69 -8.48 -2.74 8.84
N ILE A 70 -7.46 -2.04 8.34
CA ILE A 70 -7.25 -1.76 6.92
C ILE A 70 -6.09 -2.64 6.45
N MET A 71 -6.31 -3.42 5.39
CA MET A 71 -5.24 -4.18 4.75
C MET A 71 -4.59 -3.35 3.66
N MET A 72 -3.26 -3.28 3.68
CA MET A 72 -2.46 -2.59 2.68
C MET A 72 -1.46 -3.57 2.09
N GLY A 73 -1.32 -3.56 0.77
CA GLY A 73 -0.41 -4.44 0.03
C GLY A 73 0.36 -3.67 -1.04
N ASP A 74 1.54 -4.18 -1.36
CA ASP A 74 2.38 -3.60 -2.41
C ASP A 74 3.33 -4.62 -3.03
N ASP A 75 3.59 -4.44 -4.33
CA ASP A 75 4.35 -5.35 -5.18
C ASP A 75 5.81 -4.89 -5.29
N TRP A 76 6.50 -4.79 -4.15
CA TRP A 76 7.88 -4.27 -4.07
C TRP A 76 8.95 -5.22 -4.62
N GLY A 77 8.59 -6.45 -4.95
CA GLY A 77 9.53 -7.48 -5.37
C GLY A 77 8.98 -8.46 -6.39
N ASN A 78 9.91 -9.16 -7.02
CA ASN A 78 9.65 -10.32 -7.85
C ASN A 78 10.12 -11.60 -7.13
N GLN A 79 9.94 -12.75 -7.79
CA GLN A 79 10.34 -14.06 -7.24
C GLN A 79 11.84 -14.18 -6.91
N ARG A 80 12.70 -13.28 -7.40
CA ARG A 80 14.15 -13.31 -7.22
C ARG A 80 14.69 -12.20 -6.32
N GLY A 81 13.84 -11.31 -5.80
CA GLY A 81 14.26 -10.23 -4.91
C GLY A 81 13.44 -8.96 -5.07
N VAL A 82 13.89 -7.88 -4.43
CA VAL A 82 13.28 -6.56 -4.51
C VAL A 82 13.58 -5.90 -5.87
N PHE A 83 12.65 -5.09 -6.37
CA PHE A 83 12.86 -4.32 -7.60
C PHE A 83 13.79 -3.13 -7.38
N ILE A 84 13.73 -2.51 -6.20
CA ILE A 84 14.58 -1.39 -5.79
C ILE A 84 15.34 -1.82 -4.54
N GLY A 85 16.68 -1.77 -4.64
CA GLY A 85 17.57 -2.03 -3.52
C GLY A 85 18.07 -0.74 -2.87
N PRO A 86 18.67 -0.84 -1.66
CA PRO A 86 19.46 0.24 -1.07
C PRO A 86 20.73 0.56 -1.86
#